data_AF-A0A2U2XGT0-F1
#
_entry.id   AF-A0A2U2XGT0-F1
#
_cell.length_a   1.000
_cell.length_b   1.000
_cell.length_c   1.000
_cell.angle_alpha   90.00
_cell.angle_beta   90.00
_cell.angle_gamma   90.00
#
_symmetry.space_group_name_H-M   'P 1'
#
loop_
_entity.id
_entity.type
_entity.pdbx_description
1 polymer ?
#
loop_
_entity_poly.entity_id
_entity_poly.type
_entity_poly.pdbx_seq_one_letter_code
_entity_poly.pdbx_strand_id
1 'polypeptide(L)'
;MKENNMHYKYLSYSSPKEKIDYSYSEFKGELFMDAWKNSRALSKVEKEQQNITFSYSEEENTKALLTNWLVEFQNSEFKDFQKLKLLLKRFEVTRKIYETYDENFRPLNKNTKFTENTLYLLFSFVLVNAYKETKKLYYLNSLLKVNDILISNEKDLTENDISLLNLCVAEELRFIDNLRNTLK
;
A
#
# COMPACT_ATOMS: atom_id res chain seq x y z
N MET A 1 -16.72 5.77 32.99
CA MET A 1 -15.50 5.12 32.43
C MET A 1 -14.98 6.03 31.33
N LYS A 2 -13.73 6.48 31.38
CA LYS A 2 -13.16 7.25 30.26
C LYS A 2 -12.92 6.25 29.12
N GLU A 3 -13.65 6.38 28.02
CA GLU A 3 -13.30 5.73 26.76
C GLU A 3 -11.88 6.17 26.41
N ASN A 4 -10.92 5.27 26.57
CA ASN A 4 -9.53 5.52 26.25
C ASN A 4 -9.40 5.39 24.73
N ASN A 5 -9.88 6.40 24.00
CA ASN A 5 -9.96 6.38 22.55
C ASN A 5 -8.56 6.61 21.98
N MET A 6 -7.77 5.54 21.87
CA MET A 6 -6.43 5.59 21.31
C MET A 6 -6.52 5.98 19.84
N HIS A 7 -5.91 7.12 19.48
CA HIS A 7 -5.81 7.56 18.09
C HIS A 7 -4.67 6.81 17.37
N TYR A 8 -4.92 6.31 16.17
CA TYR A 8 -3.90 5.67 15.35
C TYR A 8 -2.96 6.72 14.76
N LYS A 9 -1.73 6.80 15.29
CA LYS A 9 -0.77 7.89 15.05
C LYS A 9 -0.03 7.85 13.71
N TYR A 10 -0.25 6.84 12.88
CA TYR A 10 0.46 6.66 11.61
C TYR A 10 -0.37 7.07 10.39
N LEU A 11 -1.50 7.75 10.59
CA LEU A 11 -2.13 8.54 9.54
C LEU A 11 -1.59 9.97 9.61
N SER A 12 -1.11 10.50 8.48
CA SER A 12 -0.60 11.87 8.37
C SER A 12 -0.97 12.48 7.01
N TYR A 13 -1.77 13.54 7.05
CA TYR A 13 -2.19 14.33 5.89
C TYR A 13 -1.02 14.99 5.13
N SER A 14 0.19 15.04 5.71
CA SER A 14 1.38 15.55 5.01
C SER A 14 2.14 14.45 4.25
N SER A 15 1.77 13.18 4.39
CA SER A 15 2.39 12.08 3.63
C SER A 15 1.89 12.07 2.18
N PRO A 16 2.71 11.70 1.19
CA PRO A 16 4.10 11.27 1.26
C PRO A 16 5.12 12.43 1.20
N LYS A 17 4.68 13.70 1.31
CA LYS A 17 5.59 14.87 1.28
C LYS A 17 6.51 14.86 2.50
N GLU A 18 5.95 14.59 3.67
CA GLU A 18 6.68 14.37 4.92
C GLU A 18 6.67 12.89 5.30
N LYS A 19 7.76 12.44 5.93
CA LYS A 19 7.92 11.05 6.33
C LYS A 19 7.31 10.84 7.72
N ILE A 20 6.44 9.84 7.83
CA ILE A 20 5.96 9.35 9.14
C ILE A 20 7.11 8.63 9.85
N ASP A 21 7.36 9.00 11.11
CA ASP A 21 8.33 8.31 11.96
C ASP A 21 7.70 7.06 12.61
N TYR A 22 8.24 5.90 12.25
CA TYR A 22 7.85 4.61 12.79
C TYR A 22 8.85 4.10 13.85
N SER A 23 9.85 4.91 14.22
CA SER A 23 10.87 4.57 15.22
C SER A 23 10.28 4.54 16.64
N TYR A 24 10.76 3.61 17.46
CA TYR A 24 10.45 3.52 18.90
C TYR A 24 8.95 3.53 19.22
N SER A 25 8.17 2.75 18.46
CA SER A 25 6.75 2.58 18.73
C SER A 25 6.52 1.85 20.06
N GLU A 26 5.79 2.51 20.97
CA GLU A 26 5.34 1.89 22.21
C GLU A 26 4.45 0.67 21.91
N PHE A 27 4.65 -0.42 22.65
CA PHE A 27 3.76 -1.58 22.58
C PHE A 27 2.44 -1.25 23.26
N LYS A 28 1.36 -1.14 22.47
CA LYS A 28 0.03 -0.78 22.98
C LYS A 28 -1.02 -1.91 22.84
N GLY A 29 -0.57 -3.12 22.49
CA GLY A 29 -1.39 -4.33 22.48
C GLY A 29 -2.70 -4.21 21.68
N GLU A 30 -3.78 -4.75 22.22
CA GLU A 30 -5.10 -4.78 21.57
C GLU A 30 -5.66 -3.38 21.27
N LEU A 31 -5.38 -2.37 22.12
CA LEU A 31 -5.82 -1.00 21.86
C LEU A 31 -5.24 -0.43 20.56
N PHE A 32 -4.00 -0.83 20.22
CA PHE A 32 -3.41 -0.47 18.92
C PHE A 32 -4.13 -1.16 17.78
N MET A 33 -4.48 -2.44 17.94
CA MET A 33 -5.18 -3.21 16.93
C MET A 33 -6.57 -2.63 16.66
N ASP A 34 -7.30 -2.24 17.71
CA ASP A 34 -8.62 -1.61 17.58
C ASP A 34 -8.51 -0.23 16.91
N ALA A 35 -7.56 0.60 17.34
CA ALA A 35 -7.31 1.91 16.73
C ALA A 35 -6.94 1.77 15.24
N TRP A 36 -6.08 0.81 14.91
CA TRP A 36 -5.70 0.48 13.53
C TRP A 36 -6.90 0.01 12.71
N LYS A 37 -7.69 -0.96 13.20
CA LYS A 37 -8.89 -1.45 12.50
C LYS A 37 -9.89 -0.32 12.26
N ASN A 38 -10.12 0.54 13.24
CA ASN A 38 -11.00 1.69 13.11
C ASN A 38 -10.49 2.69 12.06
N SER A 39 -9.18 2.87 11.95
CA SER A 39 -8.60 3.74 10.92
C SER A 39 -8.74 3.19 9.50
N ARG A 40 -9.09 1.91 9.35
CA ARG A 40 -9.36 1.23 8.06
C ARG A 40 -10.83 1.22 7.70
N ALA A 41 -11.70 1.76 8.56
CA ALA A 41 -13.11 1.97 8.28
C ALA A 41 -13.29 3.18 7.35
N LEU A 42 -12.86 3.01 6.10
CA LEU A 42 -13.10 3.95 5.02
C LEU A 42 -14.60 4.05 4.71
N SER A 43 -14.99 5.07 3.96
CA SER A 43 -16.38 5.28 3.52
C SER A 43 -17.00 3.99 2.98
N LYS A 44 -18.26 3.73 3.36
CA LYS A 44 -19.04 2.53 3.01
C LYS A 44 -19.41 2.55 1.53
N VAL A 45 -18.43 2.45 0.65
CA VAL A 45 -18.69 2.10 -0.74
C VAL A 45 -19.05 0.61 -0.75
N GLU A 46 -20.18 0.28 -1.38
CA GLU A 46 -20.68 -1.08 -1.43
C GLU A 46 -19.62 -2.02 -2.00
N LYS A 47 -19.43 -3.15 -1.30
CA LYS A 47 -18.46 -4.19 -1.64
C LYS A 47 -18.96 -4.99 -2.84
N GLU A 48 -18.99 -4.40 -4.01
CA GLU A 48 -19.01 -5.23 -5.21
C GLU A 48 -17.60 -5.81 -5.38
N GLN A 49 -17.51 -7.15 -5.39
CA GLN A 49 -16.29 -7.84 -5.80
C GLN A 49 -16.03 -7.52 -7.27
N GLN A 50 -15.34 -6.41 -7.50
CA GLN A 50 -14.87 -6.08 -8.82
C GLN A 50 -13.67 -6.98 -9.12
N ASN A 51 -13.83 -7.86 -10.09
CA ASN A 51 -12.70 -8.49 -10.74
C ASN A 51 -11.99 -7.41 -11.55
N ILE A 52 -10.99 -6.77 -10.95
CA ILE A 52 -10.17 -5.78 -11.62
C ILE A 52 -9.30 -6.53 -12.63
N THR A 53 -9.46 -6.24 -13.91
CA THR A 53 -8.57 -6.75 -14.96
C THR A 53 -7.58 -5.67 -15.31
N PHE A 54 -6.29 -6.02 -15.33
CA PHE A 54 -5.24 -5.13 -15.84
C PHE A 54 -4.89 -5.53 -17.28
N SER A 55 -4.43 -4.56 -18.05
CA SER A 55 -3.94 -4.78 -19.42
C SER A 55 -2.51 -4.28 -19.52
N TYR A 56 -1.69 -4.96 -20.30
CA TYR A 56 -0.32 -4.53 -20.56
C TYR A 56 -0.30 -3.11 -21.13
N SER A 57 0.67 -2.32 -20.69
CA SER A 57 0.98 -1.01 -21.22
C SER A 57 2.39 -1.02 -21.80
N GLU A 58 2.54 -0.40 -22.96
CA GLU A 58 3.82 -0.22 -23.65
C GLU A 58 4.56 1.06 -23.22
N GLU A 59 3.98 1.85 -22.29
CA GLU A 59 4.62 3.06 -21.82
C GLU A 59 5.85 2.77 -20.95
N GLU A 60 6.87 3.62 -21.03
CA GLU A 60 8.10 3.50 -20.24
C GLU A 60 8.02 4.35 -18.96
N ASN A 61 7.03 4.07 -18.11
CA ASN A 61 6.87 4.75 -16.82
C ASN A 61 6.50 3.79 -15.68
N THR A 62 6.52 4.29 -14.45
CA THR A 62 6.24 3.48 -13.26
C THR A 62 4.82 2.93 -13.25
N LYS A 63 3.85 3.70 -13.77
CA LYS A 63 2.45 3.25 -13.84
C LYS A 63 2.31 2.01 -14.73
N ALA A 64 2.91 2.05 -15.91
CA ALA A 64 2.95 0.93 -16.83
C ALA A 64 3.72 -0.26 -16.23
N LEU A 65 4.87 -0.03 -15.60
CA LEU A 65 5.63 -1.08 -14.90
C LEU A 65 4.76 -1.81 -13.84
N LEU A 66 4.11 -1.06 -12.95
CA LEU A 66 3.27 -1.63 -11.91
C LEU A 66 2.04 -2.35 -12.50
N THR A 67 1.46 -1.81 -13.57
CA THR A 67 0.33 -2.42 -14.27
C THR A 67 0.74 -3.75 -14.91
N ASN A 68 1.88 -3.79 -15.59
CA ASN A 68 2.42 -5.00 -16.22
C ASN A 68 2.73 -6.07 -15.17
N TRP A 69 3.30 -5.71 -14.03
CA TRP A 69 3.46 -6.65 -12.91
C TRP A 69 2.14 -7.20 -12.40
N LEU A 70 1.07 -6.39 -12.35
CA LEU A 70 -0.25 -6.88 -11.96
C LEU A 70 -0.83 -7.86 -12.98
N VAL A 71 -0.64 -7.61 -14.27
CA VAL A 71 -1.02 -8.58 -15.33
C VAL A 71 -0.25 -9.89 -15.15
N GLU A 72 1.06 -9.81 -14.92
CA GLU A 72 1.89 -10.99 -14.66
C GLU A 72 1.42 -11.77 -13.42
N PHE A 73 1.04 -11.08 -12.33
CA PHE A 73 0.45 -11.73 -11.16
C PHE A 73 -0.89 -12.41 -11.49
N GLN A 74 -1.75 -11.77 -12.28
CA GLN A 74 -3.04 -12.34 -12.70
C GLN A 74 -2.88 -13.62 -13.51
N ASN A 75 -1.84 -13.68 -14.34
CA ASN A 75 -1.51 -14.84 -15.16
C ASN A 75 -0.66 -15.89 -14.40
N SER A 76 -0.28 -15.62 -13.14
CA SER A 76 0.68 -16.45 -12.38
C SER A 76 2.06 -16.57 -13.07
N GLU A 77 2.48 -15.51 -13.75
CA GLU A 77 3.72 -15.42 -14.55
C GLU A 77 4.77 -14.49 -13.93
N PHE A 78 4.43 -13.78 -12.85
CA PHE A 78 5.33 -12.80 -12.22
C PHE A 78 6.63 -13.42 -11.72
N LYS A 79 7.76 -12.89 -12.19
CA LYS A 79 9.12 -13.39 -11.86
C LYS A 79 10.06 -12.31 -11.32
N ASP A 80 9.72 -11.04 -11.50
CA ASP A 80 10.61 -9.89 -11.25
C ASP A 80 10.69 -9.48 -9.75
N PHE A 81 10.69 -10.46 -8.84
CA PHE A 81 10.77 -10.23 -7.40
C PHE A 81 12.01 -9.42 -6.96
N GLN A 82 13.12 -9.51 -7.70
CA GLN A 82 14.31 -8.70 -7.40
C GLN A 82 14.08 -7.21 -7.65
N LYS A 83 13.45 -6.86 -8.78
CA LYS A 83 13.08 -5.47 -9.10
C LYS A 83 12.02 -4.96 -8.13
N LEU A 84 11.01 -5.76 -7.82
CA LEU A 84 10.01 -5.41 -6.81
C LEU A 84 10.66 -5.16 -5.44
N LYS A 85 11.59 -6.00 -5.01
CA LYS A 85 12.33 -5.80 -3.75
C LYS A 85 13.20 -4.54 -3.78
N LEU A 86 13.75 -4.18 -4.94
CA LEU A 86 14.50 -2.93 -5.10
C LEU A 86 13.61 -1.70 -4.98
N LEU A 87 12.47 -1.68 -5.67
CA LEU A 87 11.45 -0.63 -5.52
C LEU A 87 10.96 -0.53 -4.07
N LEU A 88 10.69 -1.67 -3.44
CA LEU A 88 10.30 -1.75 -2.03
C LEU A 88 11.32 -1.05 -1.12
N LYS A 89 12.62 -1.36 -1.27
CA LYS A 89 13.69 -0.73 -0.49
C LYS A 89 13.72 0.79 -0.69
N ARG A 90 13.49 1.26 -1.92
CA ARG A 90 13.43 2.70 -2.21
C ARG A 90 12.25 3.35 -1.51
N PHE A 91 11.06 2.76 -1.65
CA PHE A 91 9.86 3.17 -0.93
C PHE A 91 10.06 3.15 0.59
N GLU A 92 10.80 2.18 1.12
CA GLU A 92 11.03 2.09 2.56
C GLU A 92 11.82 3.27 3.13
N VAL A 93 12.73 3.82 2.33
CA VAL A 93 13.54 4.99 2.69
C VAL A 93 12.77 6.28 2.45
N THR A 94 12.18 6.44 1.26
CA THR A 94 11.62 7.72 0.79
C THR A 94 10.15 7.91 1.11
N ARG A 95 9.40 6.83 1.29
CA ARG A 95 7.92 6.78 1.31
C ARG A 95 7.25 7.30 0.03
N LYS A 96 7.99 7.30 -1.09
CA LYS A 96 7.55 7.88 -2.36
C LYS A 96 7.63 6.86 -3.48
N ILE A 97 6.58 6.84 -4.32
CA ILE A 97 6.57 6.18 -5.62
C ILE A 97 6.61 7.27 -6.69
N TYR A 98 7.69 7.28 -7.48
CA TYR A 98 7.93 8.31 -8.50
C TYR A 98 7.34 7.89 -9.85
N GLU A 99 6.93 8.85 -10.68
CA GLU A 99 6.36 8.61 -12.03
C GLU A 99 7.34 7.87 -12.96
N THR A 100 8.64 8.10 -12.80
CA THR A 100 9.68 7.47 -13.60
C THR A 100 10.92 7.14 -12.77
N TYR A 101 11.61 6.09 -13.15
CA TYR A 101 12.81 5.59 -12.48
C TYR A 101 13.91 5.23 -13.48
N ASP A 102 15.16 5.29 -13.03
CA ASP A 102 16.27 4.60 -13.70
C ASP A 102 16.25 3.08 -13.40
N GLU A 103 17.18 2.34 -14.00
CA GLU A 103 17.38 0.90 -13.77
C GLU A 103 17.59 0.51 -12.29
N ASN A 104 17.99 1.45 -11.44
CA ASN A 104 18.28 1.27 -10.02
C ASN A 104 17.14 1.75 -9.09
N PHE A 105 15.97 2.03 -9.66
CA PHE A 105 14.81 2.65 -9.00
C PHE A 105 15.16 3.95 -8.27
N ARG A 106 16.01 4.78 -8.87
CA ARG A 106 16.19 6.18 -8.48
C ARG A 106 15.35 7.07 -9.40
N PRO A 107 14.74 8.14 -8.89
CA PRO A 107 13.99 9.07 -9.76
C PRO A 107 14.93 9.59 -10.85
N LEU A 108 14.46 9.62 -12.11
CA LEU A 108 15.28 10.02 -13.26
C LEU A 108 15.90 11.42 -13.08
N ASN A 109 15.19 12.33 -12.41
CA ASN A 109 15.71 13.64 -12.06
C ASN A 109 15.10 14.16 -10.74
N LYS A 110 15.61 15.29 -10.25
CA LYS A 110 15.15 15.90 -8.98
C LYS A 110 13.69 16.38 -9.03
N ASN A 111 13.15 16.60 -10.22
CA ASN A 111 11.81 17.12 -10.43
C ASN A 111 10.81 16.00 -10.78
N THR A 112 11.24 14.74 -10.80
CA THR A 112 10.33 13.62 -11.01
C THR A 112 9.26 13.65 -9.91
N LYS A 113 8.00 13.70 -10.33
CA LYS A 113 6.86 13.80 -9.42
C LYS A 113 6.57 12.44 -8.78
N PHE A 114 5.88 12.50 -7.65
CA PHE A 114 5.51 11.34 -6.82
C PHE A 114 4.13 11.53 -6.18
N THR A 115 3.33 12.48 -6.66
CA THR A 115 2.06 12.89 -6.05
C THR A 115 0.85 12.20 -6.67
N GLU A 116 1.06 11.34 -7.67
CA GLU A 116 -0.03 10.61 -8.31
C GLU A 116 -0.54 9.47 -7.42
N ASN A 117 -1.76 9.60 -6.91
CA ASN A 117 -2.40 8.60 -6.04
C ASN A 117 -2.50 7.21 -6.71
N THR A 118 -2.71 7.18 -8.03
CA THR A 118 -2.76 5.94 -8.82
C THR A 118 -1.48 5.10 -8.68
N LEU A 119 -0.31 5.72 -8.55
CA LEU A 119 0.96 4.98 -8.36
C LEU A 119 0.97 4.22 -7.03
N TYR A 120 0.45 4.84 -5.96
CA TYR A 120 0.37 4.21 -4.64
C TYR A 120 -0.70 3.11 -4.62
N LEU A 121 -1.85 3.31 -5.29
CA LEU A 121 -2.89 2.29 -5.45
C LEU A 121 -2.38 1.07 -6.23
N LEU A 122 -1.74 1.27 -7.39
CA LEU A 122 -1.18 0.15 -8.14
C LEU A 122 -0.11 -0.58 -7.32
N PHE A 123 0.72 0.17 -6.60
CA PHE A 123 1.72 -0.42 -5.72
C PHE A 123 1.10 -1.21 -4.55
N SER A 124 -0.01 -0.76 -3.96
CA SER A 124 -0.71 -1.53 -2.92
C SER A 124 -1.24 -2.87 -3.47
N PHE A 125 -1.80 -2.89 -4.68
CA PHE A 125 -2.20 -4.15 -5.33
C PHE A 125 -1.01 -5.07 -5.60
N VAL A 126 0.13 -4.53 -6.04
CA VAL A 126 1.36 -5.31 -6.25
C VAL A 126 1.80 -5.96 -4.93
N LEU A 127 1.77 -5.21 -3.82
CA LEU A 127 2.15 -5.71 -2.50
C LEU A 127 1.17 -6.77 -1.97
N VAL A 128 -0.13 -6.62 -2.24
CA VAL A 128 -1.15 -7.63 -1.93
C VAL A 128 -0.82 -8.94 -2.63
N ASN A 129 -0.58 -8.92 -3.94
CA ASN A 129 -0.28 -10.14 -4.70
C ASN A 129 1.08 -10.74 -4.31
N ALA A 130 2.11 -9.92 -4.15
CA ALA A 130 3.41 -10.38 -3.70
C ALA A 130 3.36 -11.03 -2.30
N TYR A 131 2.56 -10.49 -1.38
CA TYR A 131 2.34 -11.13 -0.08
C TYR A 131 1.53 -12.43 -0.20
N LYS A 132 0.49 -12.47 -1.05
CA LYS A 132 -0.29 -13.70 -1.29
C LYS A 132 0.60 -14.85 -1.71
N GLU A 133 1.50 -14.62 -2.66
CA GLU A 133 2.40 -15.65 -3.20
C GLU A 133 3.54 -16.02 -2.24
N THR A 134 4.19 -15.03 -1.61
CA THR A 134 5.45 -15.27 -0.90
C THR A 134 5.32 -15.37 0.61
N LYS A 135 4.22 -14.86 1.17
CA LYS A 135 3.98 -14.68 2.62
C LYS A 135 5.08 -13.88 3.35
N LYS A 136 5.91 -13.13 2.62
CA LYS A 136 7.01 -12.37 3.24
C LYS A 136 6.50 -11.11 3.92
N LEU A 137 6.70 -11.01 5.22
CA LEU A 137 6.16 -9.93 6.07
C LEU A 137 6.59 -8.53 5.65
N TYR A 138 7.73 -8.35 4.99
CA TYR A 138 8.15 -7.03 4.52
C TYR A 138 7.23 -6.46 3.42
N TYR A 139 6.53 -7.30 2.65
CA TYR A 139 5.49 -6.84 1.72
C TYR A 139 4.26 -6.35 2.48
N LEU A 140 3.78 -7.10 3.47
CA LEU A 140 2.67 -6.68 4.32
C LEU A 140 3.00 -5.41 5.12
N ASN A 141 4.21 -5.31 5.66
CA ASN A 141 4.69 -4.11 6.36
C ASN A 141 4.70 -2.88 5.44
N SER A 142 5.02 -3.08 4.16
CA SER A 142 5.00 -1.98 3.19
C SER A 142 3.57 -1.66 2.75
N LEU A 143 2.70 -2.66 2.62
CA LEU A 143 1.28 -2.49 2.32
C LEU A 143 0.62 -1.61 3.38
N LEU A 144 0.87 -1.88 4.66
CA LEU A 144 0.39 -1.06 5.78
C LEU A 144 0.73 0.42 5.60
N LYS A 145 1.97 0.72 5.20
CA LYS A 145 2.45 2.10 5.04
C LYS A 145 1.90 2.77 3.79
N VAL A 146 1.73 2.03 2.69
CA VAL A 146 1.09 2.54 1.47
C VAL A 146 -0.38 2.85 1.74
N ASN A 147 -1.09 1.94 2.42
CA ASN A 147 -2.48 2.16 2.81
C ASN A 147 -2.61 3.31 3.82
N ASP A 148 -1.69 3.46 4.77
CA ASP A 148 -1.65 4.64 5.65
C ASP A 148 -1.55 5.95 4.84
N ILE A 149 -0.69 6.01 3.81
CA ILE A 149 -0.57 7.17 2.93
C ILE A 149 -1.88 7.43 2.18
N LEU A 150 -2.48 6.39 1.58
CA LEU A 150 -3.71 6.52 0.79
C LEU A 150 -4.91 6.94 1.65
N ILE A 151 -5.10 6.31 2.82
CA ILE A 151 -6.15 6.65 3.78
C ILE A 151 -5.97 8.09 4.28
N SER A 152 -4.73 8.50 4.56
CA SER A 152 -4.45 9.88 5.00
C SER A 152 -4.84 10.91 3.95
N ASN A 153 -4.77 10.57 2.67
CA ASN A 153 -5.09 11.45 1.55
C ASN A 153 -6.41 11.06 0.86
N GLU A 154 -7.34 10.38 1.55
CA GLU A 154 -8.62 9.93 0.98
C GLU A 154 -9.40 11.05 0.28
N LYS A 155 -9.28 12.29 0.77
CA LYS A 155 -9.96 13.47 0.19
C LYS A 155 -9.50 13.81 -1.23
N ASP A 156 -8.30 13.37 -1.62
CA ASP A 156 -7.73 13.58 -2.95
C ASP A 156 -7.97 12.38 -3.88
N LEU A 157 -8.72 11.37 -3.41
CA LEU A 157 -9.08 10.16 -4.17
C LEU A 157 -10.44 10.34 -4.84
N THR A 158 -10.58 9.79 -6.04
CA THR A 158 -11.89 9.65 -6.68
C THR A 158 -12.71 8.54 -6.00
N GLU A 159 -14.02 8.48 -6.23
CA GLU A 159 -14.86 7.38 -5.72
C GLU A 159 -14.37 6.00 -6.18
N ASN A 160 -13.85 5.92 -7.41
CA ASN A 160 -13.25 4.70 -7.94
C ASN A 160 -11.96 4.34 -7.18
N ASP A 161 -11.09 5.32 -6.93
CA ASP A 161 -9.87 5.11 -6.14
C ASP A 161 -10.17 4.62 -4.72
N ILE A 162 -11.21 5.17 -4.08
CA ILE A 162 -11.67 4.73 -2.75
C ILE A 162 -12.17 3.28 -2.80
N SER A 163 -12.93 2.92 -3.84
CA SER A 163 -13.39 1.54 -4.05
C SER A 163 -12.22 0.56 -4.19
N LEU A 164 -11.20 0.95 -4.96
CA LEU A 164 -9.98 0.17 -5.14
C LEU A 164 -9.15 0.07 -3.85
N LEU A 165 -9.03 1.16 -3.10
CA LEU A 165 -8.37 1.18 -1.79
C LEU A 165 -9.08 0.25 -0.80
N ASN A 166 -10.42 0.25 -0.78
CA ASN A 166 -11.23 -0.62 0.06
C ASN A 166 -10.91 -2.12 -0.17
N LEU A 167 -10.65 -2.52 -1.42
CA LEU A 167 -10.23 -3.88 -1.74
C LEU A 167 -8.84 -4.20 -1.16
N CYS A 168 -7.88 -3.27 -1.29
CA CYS A 168 -6.55 -3.43 -0.70
C CYS A 168 -6.57 -3.49 0.83
N VAL A 169 -7.39 -2.65 1.46
CA VAL A 169 -7.58 -2.62 2.92
C VAL A 169 -8.24 -3.90 3.41
N ALA A 170 -9.24 -4.43 2.69
CA ALA A 170 -9.86 -5.70 3.04
C ALA A 170 -8.85 -6.87 3.02
N GLU A 171 -7.94 -6.87 2.05
CA GLU A 171 -6.85 -7.84 1.98
C GLU A 171 -5.84 -7.67 3.12
N GLU A 172 -5.44 -6.43 3.43
CA GLU A 172 -4.59 -6.12 4.59
C GLU A 172 -5.18 -6.65 5.91
N LEU A 173 -6.47 -6.36 6.16
CA LEU A 173 -7.21 -6.85 7.33
C LEU A 173 -7.17 -8.38 7.41
N ARG A 174 -7.48 -9.05 6.29
CA ARG A 174 -7.45 -10.52 6.19
C ARG A 174 -6.06 -11.09 6.47
N PHE A 175 -5.01 -10.47 5.93
CA PHE A 175 -3.64 -10.93 6.16
C PHE A 175 -3.22 -10.83 7.63
N ILE A 176 -3.60 -9.74 8.30
CA ILE A 176 -3.29 -9.54 9.71
C ILE A 176 -4.10 -10.47 10.61
N ASP A 177 -5.38 -10.67 10.33
CA ASP A 177 -6.20 -11.62 11.10
C ASP A 177 -5.66 -13.06 10.95
N ASN A 178 -5.21 -13.45 9.74
CA ASN A 178 -4.55 -14.74 9.52
C ASN A 178 -3.24 -14.87 10.33
N LEU A 179 -2.40 -13.83 10.36
CA LEU A 179 -1.18 -13.82 11.16
C LEU A 179 -1.49 -13.94 12.65
N ARG A 180 -2.49 -13.20 13.15
CA ARG A 180 -2.94 -13.27 14.53
C ARG A 180 -3.39 -14.67 14.93
N ASN A 181 -4.11 -15.35 14.04
CA ASN A 181 -4.56 -16.73 14.28
C ASN A 181 -3.42 -17.74 14.25
N THR A 182 -2.31 -17.45 13.56
CA THR A 182 -1.12 -18.31 13.51
C THR A 182 -0.25 -18.18 14.77
N LEU A 183 -0.41 -17.10 15.53
CA LEU A 183 0.37 -16.80 16.75
C LEU A 183 -0.33 -17.23 18.05
N LYS A 184 -1.56 -17.75 17.96
CA LYS A 184 -2.31 -18.32 19.08
C LYS A 184 -2.03 -19.82 19.18
#